data_AF-A0A2K1Y374-F1
#
_entry.id   AF-A0A2K1Y374-F1
#
_cell.length_a   1.000
_cell.length_b   1.000
_cell.length_c   1.000
_cell.angle_alpha   90.00
_cell.angle_beta   90.00
_cell.angle_gamma   90.00
#
_symmetry.space_group_name_H-M   'P 1'
#
loop_
_entity.id
_entity.type
_entity.pdbx_description
1 polymer ?
#
loop_
_entity_poly.entity_id
_entity_poly.type
_entity_poly.pdbx_seq_one_letter_code
_entity_poly.pdbx_strand_id
1 'polypeptide(L)'
;MPCSFGGWIFKNSSIPITKKPDFNDPVLRAKLAKGMGHNYYGEPIHLQLLWKYCNVGLAILEPLMIGELVDPFATPLEILSEWYFFPVFQILCIVPNKLLGVLLMVYVPTRLLTLLFLENVNKFQNLFCHPIVTTIFLLVL
;
A
#
# COMPACT_ATOMS: atom_id res chain seq x y z
N MET A 1 -11.77 -11.67 -38.93
CA MET A 1 -13.10 -11.09 -39.20
C MET A 1 -14.17 -11.96 -38.57
N PRO A 2 -15.10 -11.45 -37.73
CA PRO A 2 -15.04 -10.23 -36.94
C PRO A 2 -15.04 -10.51 -35.43
N CYS A 3 -14.27 -9.72 -34.69
CA CYS A 3 -14.45 -9.54 -33.25
C CYS A 3 -15.87 -9.05 -33.00
N SER A 4 -16.64 -9.76 -32.18
CA SER A 4 -17.99 -9.34 -31.80
C SER A 4 -17.89 -8.11 -30.90
N PHE A 5 -18.02 -6.94 -31.54
CA PHE A 5 -18.20 -5.63 -30.93
C PHE A 5 -19.61 -5.58 -30.31
N GLY A 6 -19.83 -6.37 -29.26
CA GLY A 6 -21.12 -6.55 -28.59
C GLY A 6 -21.34 -5.52 -27.51
N GLY A 7 -21.89 -4.36 -27.88
CA GLY A 7 -22.84 -3.63 -27.05
C GLY A 7 -22.30 -2.91 -25.82
N TRP A 8 -21.42 -1.91 -26.01
CA TRP A 8 -21.42 -0.75 -25.11
C TRP A 8 -22.67 0.09 -25.42
N ILE A 9 -23.86 -0.46 -25.13
CA ILE A 9 -25.06 0.36 -25.05
C ILE A 9 -24.90 1.16 -23.77
N PHE A 10 -24.43 2.39 -23.91
CA PHE A 10 -24.67 3.46 -22.95
C PHE A 10 -26.18 3.63 -22.85
N LYS A 11 -26.84 2.77 -22.06
CA LYS A 11 -28.21 3.01 -21.64
C LYS A 11 -28.15 4.29 -20.82
N ASN A 12 -29.00 5.23 -21.23
CA ASN A 12 -29.25 6.52 -20.62
C ASN A 12 -29.87 6.33 -19.22
N SER A 13 -29.16 5.69 -18.28
CA SER A 13 -29.56 5.59 -16.88
C SER A 13 -28.86 6.72 -16.14
N SER A 14 -29.65 7.56 -15.46
CA SER A 14 -29.20 8.42 -14.37
C SER A 14 -28.11 7.69 -13.59
N ILE A 15 -26.87 8.19 -13.71
CA ILE A 15 -25.65 7.50 -13.23
C ILE A 15 -25.91 7.09 -11.78
N PRO A 16 -26.08 5.79 -11.49
CA PRO A 16 -26.17 5.39 -10.10
C PRO A 16 -24.78 5.64 -9.53
N ILE A 17 -24.71 6.54 -8.53
CA ILE A 17 -23.49 6.89 -7.79
C ILE A 17 -22.73 5.61 -7.40
N THR A 18 -23.47 4.53 -7.09
CA THR A 18 -22.93 3.19 -6.88
C THR A 18 -23.51 2.13 -7.84
N LYS A 19 -22.66 1.41 -8.58
CA LYS A 19 -23.09 0.24 -9.39
C LYS A 19 -23.24 -1.00 -8.50
N LYS A 20 -24.40 -1.67 -8.53
CA LYS A 20 -24.63 -2.93 -7.80
C LYS A 20 -24.03 -4.14 -8.55
N PRO A 21 -23.60 -5.22 -7.86
CA PRO A 21 -23.13 -6.44 -8.50
C PRO A 21 -24.28 -7.18 -9.20
N ASP A 22 -24.04 -7.68 -10.41
CA ASP A 22 -24.99 -8.51 -11.15
C ASP A 22 -24.74 -10.00 -10.85
N PHE A 23 -25.59 -10.61 -10.03
CA PHE A 23 -25.46 -12.02 -9.66
C PHE A 23 -25.94 -12.99 -10.73
N ASN A 24 -26.59 -12.52 -11.80
CA ASN A 24 -27.01 -13.40 -12.89
C ASN A 24 -25.83 -13.79 -13.80
N ASP A 25 -24.72 -13.03 -13.75
CA ASP A 25 -23.54 -13.29 -14.56
C ASP A 25 -22.71 -14.47 -14.02
N PRO A 26 -22.60 -15.59 -14.77
CA PRO A 26 -21.82 -16.75 -14.31
C PRO A 26 -20.33 -16.44 -14.20
N VAL A 27 -19.82 -15.52 -15.04
CA VAL A 27 -18.41 -15.09 -15.03
C VAL A 27 -18.07 -14.31 -13.75
N LEU A 28 -18.97 -13.43 -13.30
CA LEU A 28 -18.76 -12.67 -12.06
C LEU A 28 -18.82 -13.61 -10.86
N ARG A 29 -19.79 -14.53 -10.81
CA ARG A 29 -19.90 -15.54 -9.75
C ARG A 29 -18.67 -16.44 -9.64
N ALA A 30 -18.14 -16.90 -10.78
CA ALA A 30 -16.92 -17.72 -10.79
C ALA A 30 -15.69 -16.96 -10.29
N LYS A 31 -15.61 -15.63 -10.53
CA LYS A 31 -14.55 -14.78 -9.99
C LYS A 31 -14.72 -14.53 -8.50
N LEU A 32 -15.93 -14.25 -8.04
CA LEU A 32 -16.24 -14.01 -6.62
C LEU A 32 -16.00 -15.25 -5.75
N ALA A 33 -16.31 -16.45 -6.27
CA ALA A 33 -16.01 -17.71 -5.59
C ALA A 33 -14.50 -17.90 -5.31
N LYS A 34 -13.64 -17.28 -6.13
CA LYS A 34 -12.18 -17.26 -5.96
C LYS A 34 -11.68 -16.02 -5.19
N GLY A 35 -12.56 -15.21 -4.61
CA GLY A 35 -12.20 -13.96 -3.92
C GLY A 35 -11.77 -12.81 -4.84
N MET A 36 -12.11 -12.87 -6.13
CA MET A 36 -11.76 -11.87 -7.14
C MET A 36 -13.00 -11.19 -7.72
N GLY A 37 -12.82 -10.10 -8.47
CA GLY A 37 -13.94 -9.44 -9.17
C GLY A 37 -14.69 -8.40 -8.33
N HIS A 38 -14.11 -7.96 -7.21
CA HIS A 38 -14.64 -6.87 -6.40
C HIS A 38 -14.55 -5.48 -7.08
N ASN A 39 -13.90 -5.39 -8.26
CA ASN A 39 -13.76 -4.16 -9.05
C ASN A 39 -14.94 -3.89 -10.01
N TYR A 40 -15.88 -4.84 -10.17
CA TYR A 40 -16.96 -4.73 -11.18
C TYR A 40 -18.18 -3.93 -10.71
N TYR A 41 -18.19 -3.55 -9.44
CA TYR A 41 -19.27 -2.87 -8.74
C TYR A 41 -18.68 -1.82 -7.77
N GLY A 42 -19.49 -0.86 -7.32
CA GLY A 42 -19.05 0.24 -6.44
C GLY A 42 -19.02 1.60 -7.13
N GLU A 43 -18.31 2.53 -6.51
CA GLU A 43 -18.12 3.91 -6.98
C GLU A 43 -17.15 3.98 -8.17
N PRO A 44 -17.35 4.90 -9.12
CA PRO A 44 -16.39 5.13 -10.19
C PRO A 44 -15.05 5.64 -9.64
N ILE A 45 -13.95 5.14 -10.20
CA ILE A 45 -12.55 5.36 -9.76
C ILE A 45 -12.15 6.85 -9.71
N HIS A 46 -12.91 7.73 -10.36
CA HIS A 46 -12.63 9.17 -10.47
C HIS A 46 -12.48 9.90 -9.13
N LEU A 47 -13.21 9.50 -8.08
CA LEU A 47 -13.10 10.14 -6.75
C LEU A 47 -11.70 9.92 -6.11
N GLN A 48 -11.00 8.88 -6.52
CA GLN A 48 -9.63 8.61 -6.07
C GLN A 48 -8.62 9.61 -6.65
N LEU A 49 -8.99 10.53 -7.54
CA LEU A 49 -8.03 11.53 -8.05
C LEU A 49 -7.66 12.60 -7.01
N LEU A 50 -8.40 12.71 -5.90
CA LEU A 50 -8.20 13.72 -4.85
C LEU A 50 -6.77 13.74 -4.29
N TRP A 51 -6.18 12.58 -4.00
CA TRP A 51 -4.82 12.51 -3.42
C TRP A 51 -3.75 13.05 -4.37
N LYS A 52 -3.97 12.99 -5.69
CA LYS A 52 -3.04 13.56 -6.67
C LYS A 52 -2.98 15.09 -6.56
N TYR A 53 -4.13 15.73 -6.36
CA TYR A 53 -4.21 17.18 -6.21
C TYR A 53 -3.59 17.65 -4.88
N CYS A 54 -3.73 16.87 -3.80
CA CYS A 54 -3.07 17.16 -2.53
C CYS A 54 -1.54 17.18 -2.65
N ASN A 55 -0.95 16.22 -3.38
CA ASN A 55 0.50 16.17 -3.58
C ASN A 55 1.02 17.38 -4.38
N VAL A 56 0.27 17.81 -5.40
CA VAL A 56 0.61 19.02 -6.18
C VAL A 56 0.50 20.28 -5.30
N GLY A 57 -0.53 20.37 -4.45
CA GLY A 57 -0.69 21.47 -3.51
C GLY A 57 0.48 21.58 -2.54
N LEU A 58 0.95 20.45 -1.99
CA LEU A 58 2.11 20.42 -1.09
C LEU A 58 3.40 20.85 -1.80
N ALA A 59 3.63 20.39 -3.03
CA ALA A 59 4.82 20.76 -3.81
C ALA A 59 4.90 22.26 -4.15
N ILE A 60 3.74 22.93 -4.26
CA ILE A 60 3.67 24.39 -4.48
C ILE A 60 3.88 25.15 -3.16
N LEU A 61 3.34 24.66 -2.05
CA LEU A 61 3.42 25.33 -0.76
C LEU A 61 4.81 25.27 -0.13
N GLU A 62 5.49 24.13 -0.28
CA GLU A 62 6.81 23.88 0.31
C GLU A 62 7.79 23.40 -0.77
N PRO A 63 8.39 24.34 -1.53
CA PRO A 63 9.39 23.97 -2.53
C PRO A 63 10.65 23.43 -1.86
N LEU A 64 11.22 22.36 -2.42
CA LEU A 64 12.43 21.72 -1.92
C LEU A 64 13.60 22.72 -1.92
N MET A 65 14.31 22.84 -0.80
CA MET A 65 15.56 23.60 -0.72
C MET A 65 16.70 22.78 -1.33
N ILE A 66 17.47 23.39 -2.24
CA ILE A 66 18.68 22.76 -2.77
C ILE A 66 19.81 22.90 -1.73
N GLY A 67 20.48 21.79 -1.42
CA GLY A 67 21.58 21.76 -0.45
C GLY A 67 22.92 22.26 -1.00
N GLU A 68 23.94 22.27 -0.15
CA GLU A 68 25.32 22.59 -0.52
C GLU A 68 25.93 21.49 -1.41
N LEU A 69 26.96 21.86 -2.19
CA LEU A 69 27.72 20.91 -3.00
C LEU A 69 28.44 19.90 -2.10
N VAL A 70 28.50 18.64 -2.54
CA VAL A 70 29.10 17.55 -1.78
C VAL A 70 30.62 17.70 -1.69
N ASP A 71 31.14 17.82 -0.47
CA ASP A 71 32.58 17.71 -0.16
C ASP A 71 32.88 16.32 0.45
N PRO A 72 33.73 15.49 -0.17
CA PRO A 72 34.06 14.16 0.36
C PRO A 72 34.88 14.19 1.66
N PHE A 73 35.45 15.32 2.07
CA PHE A 73 36.31 15.42 3.26
C PHE A 73 35.62 16.06 4.47
N ALA A 74 34.44 16.66 4.29
CA ALA A 74 33.70 17.32 5.36
C ALA A 74 32.36 16.61 5.60
N THR A 75 32.20 15.99 6.78
CA THR A 75 30.91 15.46 7.22
C THR A 75 30.05 16.57 7.83
N PRO A 76 28.78 16.73 7.42
CA PRO A 76 27.88 17.71 8.03
C PRO A 76 27.59 17.37 9.49
N LEU A 77 27.21 18.38 10.27
CA LEU A 77 26.95 18.25 11.72
C LEU A 77 25.81 17.27 12.03
N GLU A 78 24.78 17.25 11.19
CA GLU A 78 23.61 16.38 11.32
C GLU A 78 23.53 15.46 10.10
N ILE A 79 23.92 14.19 10.29
CA ILE A 79 23.73 13.14 9.28
C ILE A 79 22.49 12.34 9.65
N LEU A 80 21.39 12.60 8.93
CA LEU A 80 20.12 11.94 9.13
C LEU A 80 19.68 11.30 7.81
N SER A 81 19.03 10.14 7.92
CA SER A 81 18.37 9.52 6.76
C SER A 81 17.07 10.25 6.43
N GLU A 82 16.31 9.76 5.46
CA GLU A 82 14.94 10.20 5.23
C GLU A 82 13.97 9.64 6.30
N TRP A 83 12.81 10.29 6.48
CA TRP A 83 11.88 10.06 7.58
C TRP A 83 11.40 8.60 7.70
N TYR A 84 11.19 7.91 6.58
CA TYR A 84 10.76 6.51 6.56
C TYR A 84 11.89 5.53 6.92
N PHE A 85 13.14 5.97 6.87
CA PHE A 85 14.31 5.19 7.28
C PHE A 85 14.76 5.46 8.71
N PHE A 86 14.19 6.44 9.41
CA PHE A 86 14.51 6.74 10.81
C PHE A 86 14.54 5.51 11.74
N PRO A 87 13.53 4.62 11.76
CA PRO A 87 13.55 3.48 12.66
C PRO A 87 14.73 2.54 12.36
N VAL A 88 15.09 2.40 11.08
CA VAL A 88 16.18 1.52 10.66
C VAL A 88 17.55 2.16 10.90
N PHE A 89 17.65 3.48 10.75
CA PHE A 89 18.84 4.27 11.06
C PHE A 89 19.14 4.24 12.58
N GLN A 90 18.12 4.36 13.42
CA GLN A 90 18.27 4.25 14.87
C GLN A 90 18.81 2.88 15.30
N ILE A 91 18.37 1.78 14.66
CA ILE A 91 18.91 0.43 14.92
C ILE A 91 20.41 0.38 14.65
N LEU A 92 20.90 1.03 13.59
CA LEU A 92 22.33 1.09 13.28
C LEU A 92 23.14 1.90 14.30
N CYS A 93 22.58 2.98 14.84
CA CYS A 93 23.28 3.82 15.82
C CYS A 93 23.31 3.22 17.22
N ILE A 94 22.30 2.43 17.60
CA ILE A 94 22.16 1.85 18.95
C ILE A 94 22.92 0.53 19.07
N VAL A 95 22.98 -0.26 17.98
CA VAL A 95 23.62 -1.58 18.01
C VAL A 95 25.12 -1.45 17.77
N PRO A 96 25.99 -1.76 18.77
CA PRO A 96 27.43 -1.60 18.62
C PRO A 96 28.05 -2.61 17.62
N ASN A 97 27.39 -3.75 17.43
CA ASN A 97 27.84 -4.81 16.54
C ASN A 97 27.34 -4.58 15.11
N LYS A 98 28.27 -4.28 14.18
CA LYS A 98 27.94 -4.00 12.78
C LYS A 98 27.16 -5.12 12.08
N LEU A 99 27.53 -6.38 12.31
CA LEU A 99 26.83 -7.53 11.70
C LEU A 99 25.39 -7.70 12.23
N LEU A 100 25.19 -7.48 13.52
CA LEU A 100 23.87 -7.61 14.15
C LEU A 100 22.93 -6.49 13.68
N GLY A 101 23.44 -5.26 13.54
CA GLY A 101 22.68 -4.13 12.98
C GLY A 101 22.19 -4.41 11.56
N VAL A 102 23.05 -4.95 10.70
CA VAL A 102 22.68 -5.34 9.32
C VAL A 102 21.65 -6.47 9.32
N LEU A 103 21.81 -7.48 10.19
CA LEU A 103 20.84 -8.58 10.29
C LEU A 103 19.45 -8.07 10.70
N LEU A 104 19.39 -7.13 11.64
CA LEU A 104 18.14 -6.50 12.08
C LEU A 104 17.49 -5.63 11.00
N MET A 105 18.29 -4.93 10.17
CA MET A 105 17.74 -4.22 9.00
C MET A 105 17.02 -5.18 8.04
N VAL A 106 17.63 -6.34 7.76
CA VAL A 106 17.06 -7.36 6.87
C VAL A 106 15.87 -8.07 7.51
N TYR A 107 15.84 -8.17 8.83
CA TYR A 107 14.74 -8.79 9.56
C TYR A 107 13.39 -8.08 9.35
N VAL A 108 13.38 -6.74 9.28
CA VAL A 108 12.15 -5.93 9.09
C VAL A 108 11.36 -6.33 7.82
N PRO A 109 11.93 -6.30 6.60
CA PRO A 109 11.22 -6.73 5.41
C PRO A 109 10.98 -8.24 5.36
N THR A 110 11.91 -9.05 5.89
CA THR A 110 11.75 -10.51 5.92
C THR A 110 10.56 -10.90 6.79
N ARG A 111 10.35 -10.22 7.92
CA ARG A 111 9.19 -10.46 8.80
C ARG A 111 7.87 -10.15 8.09
N LEU A 112 7.80 -9.05 7.34
CA LEU A 112 6.62 -8.70 6.53
C LEU A 112 6.32 -9.77 5.48
N LEU A 113 7.35 -10.34 4.85
CA LEU A 113 7.18 -11.45 3.91
C LEU A 113 6.63 -12.71 4.60
N THR A 114 7.14 -13.04 5.78
CA THR A 114 6.67 -14.19 6.56
C THR A 114 5.21 -14.04 7.01
N LEU A 115 4.73 -12.82 7.28
CA LEU A 115 3.33 -12.57 7.63
C LEU A 115 2.35 -13.01 6.54
N LEU A 116 2.71 -12.86 5.26
CA LEU A 116 1.87 -13.31 4.14
C LEU A 116 1.56 -14.81 4.20
N PHE A 117 2.52 -15.61 4.67
CA PHE A 117 2.34 -17.05 4.82
C PHE A 117 1.65 -17.41 6.14
N LEU A 118 1.95 -16.69 7.22
CA LEU A 118 1.38 -16.94 8.54
C LEU A 118 -0.12 -16.64 8.57
N GLU A 119 -0.57 -15.55 7.94
CA GLU A 119 -1.98 -15.12 7.93
C GLU A 119 -2.86 -15.94 6.96
N ASN A 120 -2.26 -16.69 6.03
CA ASN A 120 -2.96 -17.52 5.06
C ASN A 120 -3.66 -18.75 5.67
N VAL A 121 -3.53 -18.99 6.98
CA VAL A 121 -4.23 -20.08 7.69
C VAL A 121 -5.74 -19.85 7.82
N ASN A 122 -6.21 -18.59 7.75
CA ASN A 122 -7.61 -18.27 7.97
C ASN A 122 -8.24 -17.53 6.78
N LYS A 123 -9.52 -17.79 6.52
CA LYS A 123 -10.26 -17.13 5.43
C LYS A 123 -10.81 -15.76 5.80
N PHE A 124 -10.97 -15.48 7.10
CA PHE A 124 -11.52 -14.21 7.57
C PHE A 124 -10.51 -13.07 7.38
N GLN A 125 -10.92 -12.03 6.65
CA GLN A 125 -10.11 -10.82 6.42
C GLN A 125 -10.25 -9.78 7.53
N ASN A 126 -11.32 -9.86 8.34
CA ASN A 126 -11.60 -8.88 9.36
C ASN A 126 -10.64 -9.03 10.56
N LEU A 127 -9.99 -7.93 10.93
CA LEU A 127 -8.99 -7.86 12.00
C LEU A 127 -9.56 -8.33 13.36
N PHE A 128 -10.82 -7.99 13.68
CA PHE A 128 -11.48 -8.40 14.92
C PHE A 128 -11.68 -9.91 15.07
N CYS A 129 -11.58 -10.67 13.98
CA CYS A 129 -11.64 -12.13 14.01
C CYS A 129 -10.28 -12.78 14.31
N HIS A 130 -9.22 -11.98 14.48
CA HIS A 130 -7.84 -12.40 14.71
C HIS A 130 -7.19 -11.63 15.88
N PRO A 131 -7.64 -11.86 17.12
CA PRO A 131 -7.15 -11.08 18.27
C PRO A 131 -5.63 -11.23 18.46
N ILE A 132 -5.08 -12.44 18.27
CA ILE A 132 -3.66 -12.73 18.50
C ILE A 132 -2.77 -11.97 17.50
N VAL A 133 -3.09 -12.05 16.19
CA VAL A 133 -2.30 -11.37 15.14
C VAL A 133 -2.39 -9.86 15.29
N THR A 134 -3.59 -9.35 15.61
CA THR A 134 -3.83 -7.92 15.85
C THR A 134 -3.01 -7.40 17.02
N THR A 135 -2.96 -8.14 18.14
CA THR A 135 -2.15 -7.75 19.30
C THR A 135 -0.65 -7.73 18.97
N ILE A 136 -0.16 -8.71 18.21
CA ILE A 136 1.24 -8.74 17.77
C ILE A 136 1.54 -7.58 16.82
N PHE A 137 0.63 -7.27 15.89
CA PHE A 137 0.78 -6.14 14.97
C PHE A 137 0.90 -4.81 15.73
N LEU A 138 0.03 -4.56 16.71
CA LEU A 138 0.05 -3.31 17.50
C LEU A 138 1.25 -3.19 18.45
N LEU A 139 1.84 -4.31 18.89
CA LEU A 139 2.96 -4.28 19.82
C LEU A 139 4.31 -4.14 19.12
N VAL A 140 4.42 -4.66 17.89
CA VAL A 140 5.69 -4.72 17.17
C VAL A 140 5.73 -3.87 15.89
N LEU A 141 4.72 -3.06 15.65
CA LEU A 141 4.69 -1.99 14.64
C LEU A 141 4.36 -0.67 15.36
#